data_AF-A0A7V6MWR3-F1
#
_entry.id   AF-A0A7V6MWR3-F1
#
_cell.length_a   1.000
_cell.length_b   1.000
_cell.length_c   1.000
_cell.angle_alpha   90.00
_cell.angle_beta   90.00
_cell.angle_gamma   90.00
#
_symmetry.space_group_name_H-M   'P 1'
#
loop_
_entity.id
_entity.type
_entity.pdbx_description
1 polymer ?
#
loop_
_entity_poly.entity_id
_entity_poly.type
_entity_poly.pdbx_seq_one_letter_code
_entity_poly.pdbx_strand_id
1 'polypeptide(L)'
;MLNLNSDDINLYLHKNIDNIYSKVISAAKKNKGKEENFRTEFAIIINDIFRDLDIDSEINPEQEYSVARGRIDSLYGNIIIEYKAPGRIVKKNPSANKQFIDQVKRQVQGLADKNKIPKEKILGVVFDGHYLIYVRYRNEIWSVSEVLKVDKESLELFLKRLLSLSIEKKALTIENLLNDFSSNSERTKKLVEVFYSKCVNNTSYNKPKLLFEQWKHLFREVCGYDFDTLDLKIQDLKKHYNIGEEKIKVDCLIFSIHTYFALIIKFLTIEVLTYLSNKKNEGQSSPN
;
A
#
# COMPACT_ATOMS: atom_id res chain seq x y z
N MET A 1 24.85 -2.40 2.16
CA MET A 1 23.44 -2.00 2.08
C MET A 1 22.67 -3.20 1.58
N LEU A 2 21.94 -3.87 2.46
CA LEU A 2 20.96 -4.85 2.04
C LEU A 2 19.85 -4.04 1.36
N ASN A 3 19.67 -4.21 0.05
CA ASN A 3 18.50 -3.70 -0.64
C ASN A 3 17.30 -4.56 -0.20
N LEU A 4 16.78 -4.32 1.01
CA LEU A 4 15.57 -4.97 1.50
C LEU A 4 14.45 -4.54 0.55
N ASN A 5 14.02 -5.45 -0.31
CA ASN A 5 13.01 -5.13 -1.30
C ASN A 5 11.61 -5.29 -0.67
N SER A 6 10.61 -4.61 -1.22
CA SER A 6 9.23 -4.73 -0.76
C SER A 6 8.70 -6.17 -0.68
N ASP A 7 9.18 -7.11 -1.50
CA ASP A 7 8.75 -8.51 -1.49
C ASP A 7 9.27 -9.24 -0.23
N ASP A 8 10.49 -8.94 0.23
CA ASP A 8 11.05 -9.49 1.48
C ASP A 8 10.27 -9.01 2.70
N ILE A 9 9.94 -7.72 2.75
CA ILE A 9 9.08 -7.13 3.79
C ILE A 9 7.71 -7.81 3.78
N ASN A 10 7.10 -7.95 2.60
CA ASN A 10 5.79 -8.56 2.45
C ASN A 10 5.80 -10.02 2.91
N LEU A 11 6.83 -10.79 2.54
CA LEU A 11 6.97 -12.19 2.91
C LEU A 11 7.18 -12.36 4.42
N TYR A 12 8.03 -11.52 5.03
CA TYR A 12 8.25 -11.53 6.47
C TYR A 12 6.96 -11.21 7.23
N LEU A 13 6.27 -10.13 6.85
CA LEU A 13 5.04 -9.74 7.53
C LEU A 13 3.96 -10.81 7.38
N HIS A 14 3.78 -11.36 6.18
CA HIS A 14 2.79 -12.42 5.94
C HIS A 14 3.04 -13.66 6.81
N LYS A 15 4.32 -14.06 6.99
CA LYS A 15 4.69 -15.20 7.83
C LYS A 15 4.52 -14.92 9.34
N ASN A 16 4.73 -13.68 9.78
CA ASN A 16 4.81 -13.34 11.19
C ASN A 16 3.59 -12.58 11.74
N ILE A 17 2.62 -12.20 10.89
CA ILE A 17 1.51 -11.32 11.28
C ILE A 17 0.69 -11.85 12.45
N ASP A 18 0.50 -13.18 12.54
CA ASP A 18 -0.26 -13.80 13.63
C ASP A 18 0.40 -13.58 14.99
N ASN A 19 1.73 -13.75 15.05
CA ASN A 19 2.51 -13.51 16.24
C ASN A 19 2.54 -12.01 16.59
N ILE A 20 2.81 -11.16 15.60
CA ILE A 20 2.87 -9.70 15.78
C ILE A 20 1.52 -9.16 16.27
N TYR A 21 0.41 -9.57 15.65
CA TYR A 21 -0.94 -9.20 16.08
C TYR A 21 -1.21 -9.64 17.52
N SER A 22 -0.83 -10.86 17.88
CA SER A 22 -0.99 -11.37 19.24
C SER A 22 -0.22 -10.55 20.27
N LYS A 23 1.03 -10.17 19.97
CA LYS A 23 1.84 -9.28 20.81
C LYS A 23 1.19 -7.90 20.97
N VAL A 24 0.72 -7.28 19.88
CA VAL A 24 0.09 -5.94 19.90
C VAL A 24 -1.19 -5.94 20.73
N ILE A 25 -2.08 -6.94 20.54
CA ILE A 25 -3.32 -7.03 21.30
C ILE A 25 -3.05 -7.34 22.77
N SER A 26 -2.05 -8.16 23.08
CA SER A 26 -1.62 -8.40 24.46
C SER A 26 -1.14 -7.12 25.14
N ALA A 27 -0.28 -6.35 24.47
CA ALA A 27 0.22 -5.07 24.94
C ALA A 27 -0.92 -4.05 25.18
N ALA A 28 -1.87 -3.95 24.24
CA ALA A 28 -3.03 -3.08 24.36
C ALA A 28 -3.92 -3.47 25.55
N LYS A 29 -4.20 -4.77 25.73
CA LYS A 29 -5.01 -5.29 26.86
C LYS A 29 -4.34 -5.01 28.20
N LYS A 30 -3.05 -5.29 28.32
CA LYS A 30 -2.26 -5.11 29.56
C LYS A 30 -2.17 -3.63 29.97
N ASN A 31 -2.12 -2.73 29.00
CA ASN A 31 -1.89 -1.30 29.22
C ASN A 31 -3.15 -0.45 29.03
N LYS A 32 -4.35 -0.99 29.30
CA LYS A 32 -5.61 -0.23 29.23
C LYS A 32 -5.51 1.05 30.06
N GLY A 33 -5.78 2.20 29.44
CA GLY A 33 -5.67 3.51 30.09
C GLY A 33 -4.25 4.04 30.30
N LYS A 34 -3.20 3.29 29.93
CA LYS A 34 -1.78 3.62 30.13
C LYS A 34 -1.07 3.84 28.79
N GLU A 35 -1.12 5.07 28.30
CA GLU A 35 -0.54 5.48 27.00
C GLU A 35 0.96 5.18 26.91
N GLU A 36 1.73 5.62 27.89
CA GLU A 36 3.19 5.53 27.88
C GLU A 36 3.71 4.07 27.92
N ASN A 37 3.05 3.23 28.72
CA ASN A 37 3.38 1.81 28.77
C ASN A 37 3.06 1.12 27.44
N PHE A 38 1.92 1.46 26.82
CA PHE A 38 1.56 0.92 25.52
C PHE A 38 2.54 1.35 24.43
N ARG A 39 2.93 2.64 24.40
CA ARG A 39 3.96 3.18 23.51
C ARG A 39 5.26 2.39 23.64
N THR A 40 5.73 2.19 24.86
CA THR A 40 6.98 1.47 25.14
C THR A 40 6.92 0.01 24.66
N GLU A 41 5.86 -0.72 25.00
CA GLU A 41 5.73 -2.12 24.56
C GLU A 41 5.57 -2.23 23.04
N PHE A 42 4.87 -1.30 22.40
CA PHE A 42 4.76 -1.30 20.94
C PHE A 42 6.09 -0.96 20.25
N ALA A 43 6.88 -0.03 20.81
CA ALA A 43 8.23 0.26 20.31
C ALA A 43 9.15 -0.97 20.36
N ILE A 44 9.03 -1.81 21.39
CA ILE A 44 9.76 -3.09 21.46
C ILE A 44 9.35 -4.01 20.30
N ILE A 45 8.05 -4.14 20.02
CA ILE A 45 7.54 -4.97 18.91
C ILE A 45 8.09 -4.47 17.57
N ILE A 46 8.12 -3.15 17.35
CA ILE A 46 8.67 -2.56 16.12
C ILE A 46 10.18 -2.80 16.01
N ASN A 47 10.93 -2.64 17.11
CA ASN A 47 12.37 -2.89 17.12
C ASN A 47 12.72 -4.36 16.85
N ASP A 48 11.92 -5.31 17.36
CA ASP A 48 12.07 -6.73 17.04
C ASP A 48 11.93 -6.96 15.51
N ILE A 49 10.93 -6.34 14.88
CA ILE A 49 10.72 -6.43 13.42
C ILE A 49 11.93 -5.86 12.66
N PHE A 50 12.48 -4.73 13.12
CA PHE A 50 13.65 -4.13 12.48
C PHE A 50 14.89 -5.01 12.57
N ARG A 51 15.11 -5.67 13.71
CA ARG A 51 16.21 -6.63 13.88
C ARG A 51 16.02 -7.86 13.03
N ASP A 52 14.81 -8.42 12.99
CA ASP A 52 14.52 -9.61 12.18
C ASP A 52 14.68 -9.37 10.67
N LEU A 53 14.56 -8.11 10.24
CA LEU A 53 14.75 -7.67 8.86
C LEU A 53 16.16 -7.10 8.59
N ASP A 54 17.06 -7.10 9.59
CA ASP A 54 18.42 -6.53 9.50
C ASP A 54 18.46 -5.04 9.05
N ILE A 55 17.45 -4.24 9.46
CA ILE A 55 17.31 -2.80 9.10
C ILE A 55 17.35 -1.85 10.30
N ASP A 56 17.63 -2.36 11.49
CA ASP A 56 17.72 -1.57 12.72
C ASP A 56 18.82 -0.50 12.66
N SER A 57 19.86 -0.71 11.86
CA SER A 57 20.90 0.30 11.57
C SER A 57 20.48 1.37 10.55
N GLU A 58 19.44 1.12 9.75
CA GLU A 58 18.97 2.01 8.68
C GLU A 58 17.82 2.91 9.15
N ILE A 59 17.09 2.48 10.19
CA ILE A 59 16.01 3.24 10.80
C ILE A 59 16.50 3.82 12.12
N ASN A 60 16.57 5.15 12.19
CA ASN A 60 16.79 5.88 13.44
C ASN A 60 15.45 6.38 13.98
N PRO A 61 14.75 5.61 14.84
CA PRO A 61 13.50 6.08 15.43
C PRO A 61 13.79 7.21 16.41
N GLU A 62 13.18 8.37 16.20
CA GLU A 62 13.28 9.49 17.13
C GLU A 62 12.08 9.47 18.07
N GLN A 63 12.34 9.27 19.35
CA GLN A 63 11.33 9.32 20.41
C GLN A 63 11.25 10.74 20.98
N GLU A 64 10.05 11.20 21.31
CA GLU A 64 9.82 12.53 21.90
C GLU A 64 10.42 13.69 21.07
N TYR A 65 10.28 13.61 19.74
CA TYR A 65 10.89 14.54 18.82
C TYR A 65 10.20 15.91 18.82
N SER A 66 10.94 16.96 19.18
CA SER A 66 10.42 18.32 19.27
C SER A 66 10.41 19.03 17.91
N VAL A 67 9.25 19.57 17.51
CA VAL A 67 9.06 20.42 16.32
C VAL A 67 8.42 21.75 16.73
N ALA A 68 8.53 22.78 15.88
CA ALA A 68 8.01 24.13 16.18
C ALA A 68 6.52 24.17 16.55
N ARG A 69 5.75 23.14 16.18
CA ARG A 69 4.29 23.04 16.37
C ARG A 69 3.86 21.91 17.32
N GLY A 70 4.78 21.35 18.10
CA GLY A 70 4.48 20.32 19.12
C GLY A 70 5.59 19.29 19.31
N ARG A 71 5.28 18.24 20.08
CA ARG A 71 6.16 17.07 20.26
C ARG A 71 5.56 15.89 19.53
N ILE A 72 6.40 15.09 18.87
CA ILE A 72 6.04 13.83 18.21
C ILE A 72 6.45 12.69 19.13
N ASP A 73 5.53 11.78 19.45
CA ASP A 73 5.83 10.66 20.34
C ASP A 73 6.86 9.70 19.74
N SER A 74 6.62 9.26 18.51
CA SER A 74 7.59 8.48 17.74
C SER A 74 7.59 8.88 16.28
N LEU A 75 8.79 9.09 15.75
CA LEU A 75 9.05 9.37 14.34
C LEU A 75 9.86 8.24 13.72
N TYR A 76 9.30 7.59 12.69
CA TYR A 76 9.95 6.54 11.90
C TYR A 76 10.06 7.02 10.44
N GLY A 77 11.22 7.58 10.06
CA GLY A 77 11.38 8.21 8.75
C GLY A 77 10.41 9.40 8.58
N ASN A 78 9.47 9.29 7.62
CA ASN A 78 8.41 10.29 7.43
C ASN A 78 7.07 9.87 8.06
N ILE A 79 7.07 8.95 9.03
CA ILE A 79 5.86 8.50 9.71
C ILE A 79 5.85 8.98 11.14
N ILE A 80 4.80 9.73 11.47
CA ILE A 80 4.50 10.19 12.82
C ILE A 80 3.48 9.21 13.41
N ILE A 81 3.83 8.59 14.54
CA ILE A 81 2.88 7.82 15.34
C ILE A 81 2.60 8.60 16.61
N GLU A 82 1.35 9.00 16.78
CA GLU A 82 0.80 9.60 17.99
C GLU A 82 0.05 8.51 18.77
N TYR A 83 0.55 8.18 19.96
CA TYR A 83 -0.05 7.11 20.75
C TYR A 83 -1.21 7.65 21.57
N LYS A 84 -2.19 6.78 21.82
CA LYS A 84 -3.23 7.03 22.82
C LYS A 84 -3.36 5.82 23.73
N ALA A 85 -3.81 6.07 24.96
CA ALA A 85 -4.14 4.98 25.88
C ALA A 85 -5.13 3.98 25.25
N PRO A 86 -4.87 2.65 25.32
CA PRO A 86 -5.75 1.66 24.70
C PRO A 86 -7.23 1.81 25.07
N GLY A 87 -8.07 1.91 24.04
CA GLY A 87 -9.51 2.14 24.13
C GLY A 87 -9.92 3.61 24.14
N ARG A 88 -9.00 4.56 23.93
CA ARG A 88 -9.33 6.00 23.84
C ARG A 88 -9.97 6.40 22.52
N ILE A 89 -9.67 5.70 21.42
CA ILE A 89 -10.19 6.07 20.11
C ILE A 89 -11.65 5.64 20.00
N VAL A 90 -12.54 6.59 19.67
CA VAL A 90 -13.99 6.34 19.59
C VAL A 90 -14.39 6.01 18.15
N LYS A 91 -14.80 4.76 17.90
CA LYS A 91 -15.21 4.30 16.55
C LYS A 91 -16.43 5.03 15.99
N LYS A 92 -17.47 5.22 16.81
CA LYS A 92 -18.80 5.69 16.34
C LYS A 92 -18.92 7.20 16.17
N ASN A 93 -17.95 7.98 16.66
CA ASN A 93 -18.01 9.42 16.62
C ASN A 93 -16.65 10.01 16.23
N PRO A 94 -16.38 10.19 14.93
CA PRO A 94 -15.11 10.75 14.46
C PRO A 94 -14.79 12.14 15.04
N SER A 95 -15.81 12.94 15.36
CA SER A 95 -15.62 14.25 16.00
C SER A 95 -15.01 14.15 17.40
N ALA A 96 -15.24 13.04 18.11
CA ALA A 96 -14.64 12.79 19.42
C ALA A 96 -13.11 12.59 19.33
N ASN A 97 -12.60 12.21 18.16
CA ASN A 97 -11.17 12.03 17.93
C ASN A 97 -10.51 13.30 17.33
N LYS A 98 -11.27 14.40 17.16
CA LYS A 98 -10.80 15.63 16.50
C LYS A 98 -9.53 16.18 17.13
N GLN A 99 -9.43 16.16 18.46
CA GLN A 99 -8.23 16.64 19.16
C GLN A 99 -6.97 15.85 18.78
N PHE A 100 -7.06 14.53 18.65
CA PHE A 100 -5.94 13.67 18.24
C PHE A 100 -5.56 13.93 16.78
N ILE A 101 -6.56 14.06 15.90
CA ILE A 101 -6.35 14.37 14.49
C ILE A 101 -5.66 15.74 14.34
N ASP A 102 -6.16 16.77 15.01
CA ASP A 102 -5.60 18.13 14.93
C ASP A 102 -4.19 18.20 15.52
N GLN A 103 -3.88 17.40 16.54
CA GLN A 103 -2.52 17.24 17.06
C GLN A 103 -1.57 16.68 15.98
N VAL A 104 -1.96 15.58 15.33
CA VAL A 104 -1.15 14.98 14.25
C VAL A 104 -0.98 15.94 13.08
N LYS A 105 -2.02 16.72 12.71
CA LYS A 105 -1.90 17.76 11.67
C LYS A 105 -0.82 18.80 12.01
N ARG A 106 -0.79 19.27 13.26
CA ARG A 106 0.24 20.23 13.72
C ARG A 106 1.63 19.61 13.67
N GLN A 107 1.78 18.36 14.11
CA GLN A 107 3.04 17.62 14.07
C GLN A 107 3.54 17.43 12.63
N VAL A 108 2.67 17.01 11.71
CA VAL A 108 3.00 16.87 10.27
C VAL A 108 3.51 18.19 9.69
N GLN A 109 2.81 19.30 9.95
CA GLN A 109 3.24 20.62 9.49
C GLN A 109 4.56 21.04 10.13
N GLY A 110 4.74 20.82 11.44
CA GLY A 110 5.98 21.15 12.14
C GLY A 110 7.19 20.35 11.63
N LEU A 111 7.00 19.07 11.31
CA LEU A 111 8.03 18.21 10.74
C LEU A 111 8.38 18.63 9.31
N ALA A 112 7.37 18.94 8.48
CA ALA A 112 7.55 19.44 7.12
C ALA A 112 8.40 20.73 7.11
N ASP A 113 8.04 21.69 7.97
CA ASP A 113 8.74 22.97 8.11
C ASP A 113 10.19 22.76 8.58
N LYS A 114 10.42 21.92 9.61
CA LYS A 114 11.74 21.66 10.20
C LYS A 114 12.68 20.92 9.25
N ASN A 115 12.20 19.86 8.60
CA ASN A 115 13.02 19.00 7.76
C ASN A 115 13.01 19.42 6.27
N LYS A 116 12.29 20.51 5.93
CA LYS A 116 12.13 21.02 4.56
C LYS A 116 11.65 19.93 3.58
N ILE A 117 10.74 19.07 4.04
CA ILE A 117 10.11 18.04 3.21
C ILE A 117 8.65 18.40 2.93
N PRO A 118 8.10 18.08 1.75
CA PRO A 118 6.69 18.28 1.47
C PRO A 118 5.81 17.52 2.47
N LYS A 119 4.72 18.16 2.94
CA LYS A 119 3.76 17.56 3.88
C LYS A 119 3.17 16.25 3.34
N GLU A 120 3.05 16.14 2.03
CA GLU A 120 2.54 14.99 1.28
C GLU A 120 3.39 13.74 1.46
N LYS A 121 4.68 13.91 1.81
CA LYS A 121 5.59 12.81 2.09
C LYS A 121 5.48 12.29 3.52
N ILE A 122 4.68 12.94 4.37
CA ILE A 122 4.54 12.59 5.78
C ILE A 122 3.21 11.87 6.02
N LEU A 123 3.27 10.74 6.71
CA LEU A 123 2.09 10.01 7.15
C LEU A 123 1.92 10.19 8.66
N GLY A 124 0.80 10.77 9.08
CA GLY A 124 0.38 10.78 10.47
C GLY A 124 -0.50 9.58 10.81
N VAL A 125 -0.28 9.00 11.99
CA VAL A 125 -1.04 7.86 12.51
C VAL A 125 -1.41 8.11 13.96
N VAL A 126 -2.70 8.08 14.28
CA VAL A 126 -3.17 7.98 15.69
C VAL A 126 -3.39 6.51 16.00
N PHE A 127 -2.83 6.01 17.10
CA PHE A 127 -2.86 4.59 17.42
C PHE A 127 -3.07 4.32 18.91
N ASP A 128 -4.04 3.47 19.25
CA ASP A 128 -4.30 3.04 20.63
C ASP A 128 -4.20 1.50 20.83
N GLY A 129 -3.68 0.77 19.85
CA GLY A 129 -3.60 -0.70 19.91
C GLY A 129 -4.90 -1.45 19.57
N HIS A 130 -6.04 -0.76 19.54
CA HIS A 130 -7.31 -1.31 19.09
C HIS A 130 -7.83 -0.65 17.82
N TYR A 131 -7.45 0.60 17.59
CA TYR A 131 -7.85 1.39 16.44
C TYR A 131 -6.69 2.23 15.89
N LEU A 132 -6.79 2.53 14.60
CA LEU A 132 -5.88 3.37 13.82
C LEU A 132 -6.67 4.48 13.13
N ILE A 133 -6.09 5.67 13.06
CA ILE A 133 -6.57 6.78 12.20
C ILE A 133 -5.39 7.30 11.40
N TYR A 134 -5.49 7.27 10.08
CA TYR A 134 -4.49 7.86 9.19
C TYR A 134 -4.81 9.33 8.91
N VAL A 135 -3.79 10.18 9.00
CA VAL A 135 -3.85 11.59 8.67
C VAL A 135 -2.81 11.86 7.59
N ARG A 136 -3.26 12.35 6.44
CA ARG A 136 -2.41 12.65 5.27
C ARG A 136 -2.70 14.05 4.78
N TYR A 137 -1.68 14.72 4.26
CA TYR A 137 -1.85 15.94 3.49
C TYR A 137 -1.69 15.59 2.02
N ARG A 138 -2.66 15.92 1.18
CA ARG A 138 -2.59 15.70 -0.27
C ARG A 138 -3.35 16.81 -0.97
N ASN A 139 -2.72 17.43 -1.96
CA ASN A 139 -3.33 18.48 -2.79
C ASN A 139 -3.93 19.57 -1.90
N GLU A 140 -3.07 20.17 -1.06
CA GLU A 140 -3.40 21.22 -0.10
C GLU A 140 -4.54 20.93 0.91
N ILE A 141 -5.06 19.70 0.94
CA ILE A 141 -6.19 19.30 1.80
C ILE A 141 -5.75 18.18 2.76
N TRP A 142 -6.30 18.23 3.97
CA TRP A 142 -6.16 17.14 4.94
C TRP A 142 -7.12 15.99 4.64
N SER A 143 -6.57 14.83 4.32
CA SER A 143 -7.30 13.57 4.22
C SER A 143 -7.19 12.80 5.53
N VAL A 144 -8.31 12.47 6.14
CA VAL A 144 -8.39 11.66 7.37
C VAL A 144 -9.14 10.37 7.06
N SER A 145 -8.58 9.22 7.43
CA SER A 145 -9.28 7.95 7.23
C SER A 145 -10.46 7.79 8.20
N GLU A 146 -11.34 6.85 7.91
CA GLU A 146 -12.23 6.30 8.94
C GLU A 146 -11.43 5.68 10.10
N VAL A 147 -12.10 5.46 11.22
CA VAL A 147 -11.52 4.75 12.37
C VAL A 147 -11.42 3.27 12.03
N LEU A 148 -10.20 2.81 11.81
CA LEU A 148 -9.91 1.43 11.42
C LEU A 148 -9.71 0.58 12.67
N LYS A 149 -10.41 -0.54 12.78
CA LYS A 149 -10.14 -1.53 13.83
C LYS A 149 -8.83 -2.24 13.52
N VAL A 150 -8.02 -2.48 14.53
CA VAL A 150 -6.82 -3.31 14.44
C VAL A 150 -7.22 -4.78 14.44
N ASP A 151 -6.98 -5.40 13.30
CA ASP A 151 -7.00 -6.83 13.00
C ASP A 151 -5.71 -7.19 12.26
N LYS A 152 -5.56 -8.44 11.82
CA LYS A 152 -4.34 -8.90 11.14
C LYS A 152 -4.09 -8.12 9.84
N GLU A 153 -5.12 -7.92 9.03
CA GLU A 153 -5.01 -7.26 7.72
C GLU A 153 -4.64 -5.77 7.87
N SER A 154 -5.34 -5.06 8.74
CA SER A 154 -5.09 -3.63 8.99
C SER A 154 -3.74 -3.38 9.67
N LEU A 155 -3.31 -4.29 10.57
CA LEU A 155 -1.98 -4.24 11.19
C LEU A 155 -0.88 -4.53 10.18
N GLU A 156 -1.06 -5.55 9.33
CA GLU A 156 -0.12 -5.86 8.26
C GLU A 156 0.04 -4.67 7.32
N LEU A 157 -1.07 -4.04 6.92
CA LEU A 157 -1.06 -2.84 6.07
C LEU A 157 -0.37 -1.65 6.77
N PHE A 158 -0.57 -1.49 8.08
CA PHE A 158 0.10 -0.46 8.86
C PHE A 158 1.62 -0.69 8.87
N LEU A 159 2.06 -1.92 9.16
CA LEU A 159 3.49 -2.28 9.20
C LEU A 159 4.15 -2.18 7.83
N LYS A 160 3.44 -2.58 6.75
CA LYS A 160 3.90 -2.36 5.37
C LYS A 160 4.15 -0.87 5.11
N ARG A 161 3.19 -0.01 5.46
CA ARG A 161 3.37 1.44 5.32
C ARG A 161 4.54 1.94 6.16
N LEU A 162 4.68 1.43 7.38
CA LEU A 162 5.77 1.77 8.30
C LEU A 162 7.13 1.50 7.65
N LEU A 163 7.34 0.26 7.24
CA LEU A 163 8.60 -0.23 6.67
C LEU A 163 8.88 0.35 5.28
N SER A 164 7.89 0.41 4.39
CA SER A 164 8.08 0.94 3.03
C SER A 164 8.38 2.44 3.01
N LEU A 165 7.75 3.24 3.88
CA LEU A 165 8.03 4.68 3.93
C LEU A 165 9.29 5.01 4.72
N SER A 166 9.72 4.15 5.66
CA SER A 166 11.00 4.31 6.34
C SER A 166 12.19 3.92 5.45
N ILE A 167 12.02 2.92 4.57
CA ILE A 167 13.12 2.32 3.79
C ILE A 167 13.14 2.83 2.33
N GLU A 168 12.03 2.68 1.60
CA GLU A 168 12.10 2.71 0.13
C GLU A 168 11.99 4.12 -0.47
N LYS A 169 11.37 5.09 0.21
CA LYS A 169 11.09 6.45 -0.31
C LYS A 169 10.61 6.46 -1.78
N LYS A 170 9.99 5.38 -2.27
CA LYS A 170 9.66 5.18 -3.68
C LYS A 170 8.59 6.18 -4.11
N ALA A 171 9.02 7.23 -4.80
CA ALA A 171 8.12 8.16 -5.46
C ALA A 171 7.52 7.50 -6.71
N LEU A 172 6.35 7.96 -7.13
CA LEU A 172 5.71 7.55 -8.39
C LEU A 172 6.44 8.17 -9.58
N THR A 173 7.68 7.75 -9.83
CA THR A 173 8.49 8.17 -10.98
C THR A 173 8.33 7.18 -12.13
N ILE A 174 8.66 7.61 -13.35
CA ILE A 174 8.59 6.77 -14.55
C ILE A 174 9.50 5.54 -14.37
N GLU A 175 10.69 5.73 -13.81
CA GLU A 175 11.66 4.66 -13.59
C GLU A 175 11.10 3.60 -12.64
N ASN A 176 10.50 4.02 -11.51
CA ASN A 176 9.88 3.09 -10.57
C ASN A 176 8.69 2.35 -11.19
N LEU A 177 7.87 3.04 -12.00
CA LEU A 177 6.76 2.41 -12.71
C LEU A 177 7.24 1.37 -13.72
N LEU A 178 8.30 1.66 -14.48
CA LEU A 178 8.88 0.70 -15.42
C LEU A 178 9.52 -0.48 -14.69
N ASN A 179 10.24 -0.24 -13.59
CA ASN A 179 10.84 -1.31 -12.80
C ASN A 179 9.78 -2.25 -12.22
N ASP A 180 8.67 -1.71 -11.70
CA ASP A 180 7.66 -2.49 -10.99
C ASP A 180 6.58 -3.09 -11.93
N PHE A 181 6.26 -2.44 -13.06
CA PHE A 181 5.10 -2.80 -13.92
C PHE A 181 5.42 -3.00 -15.40
N SER A 182 6.69 -2.93 -15.84
CA SER A 182 7.04 -3.27 -17.23
C SER A 182 6.80 -4.75 -17.52
N SER A 183 6.77 -5.10 -18.82
CA SER A 183 6.71 -6.50 -19.28
C SER A 183 7.85 -7.36 -18.73
N ASN A 184 8.99 -6.77 -18.41
CA ASN A 184 10.19 -7.48 -17.97
C ASN A 184 10.22 -7.72 -16.45
N SER A 185 9.35 -7.06 -15.68
CA SER A 185 9.33 -7.21 -14.23
C SER A 185 8.89 -8.62 -13.83
N GLU A 186 9.51 -9.16 -12.78
CA GLU A 186 9.19 -10.49 -12.27
C GLU A 186 7.75 -10.57 -11.76
N ARG A 187 7.24 -9.46 -11.19
CA ARG A 187 5.85 -9.35 -10.75
C ARG A 187 4.88 -9.43 -11.92
N THR A 188 5.18 -8.74 -13.02
CA THR A 188 4.36 -8.79 -14.25
C THR A 188 4.32 -10.20 -14.80
N LYS A 189 5.46 -10.89 -14.86
CA LYS A 189 5.55 -12.27 -15.35
C LYS A 189 4.65 -13.21 -14.53
N LYS A 190 4.81 -13.20 -13.20
CA LYS A 190 4.00 -14.00 -12.28
C LYS A 190 2.49 -13.69 -12.38
N LEU A 191 2.11 -12.42 -12.46
CA LEU A 191 0.70 -12.03 -12.55
C LEU A 191 0.06 -12.47 -13.87
N VAL A 192 0.77 -12.30 -14.99
CA VAL A 192 0.29 -12.76 -16.30
C VAL A 192 0.19 -14.28 -16.34
N GLU A 193 1.14 -15.02 -15.76
CA GLU A 193 1.08 -16.48 -15.62
C GLU A 193 -0.14 -16.92 -14.81
N VAL A 194 -0.43 -16.24 -13.68
CA VAL A 194 -1.63 -16.50 -12.87
C VAL A 194 -2.91 -16.19 -13.65
N PHE A 195 -2.98 -15.07 -14.36
CA PHE A 195 -4.14 -14.74 -15.20
C PHE A 195 -4.35 -15.77 -16.31
N TYR A 196 -3.27 -16.19 -16.97
CA TYR A 196 -3.31 -17.21 -18.02
C TYR A 196 -3.83 -18.53 -17.47
N SER A 197 -3.22 -19.06 -16.41
CA SER A 197 -3.63 -20.32 -15.79
C SER A 197 -5.09 -20.27 -15.31
N LYS A 198 -5.54 -19.13 -14.75
CA LYS A 198 -6.96 -18.96 -14.39
C LYS A 198 -7.87 -18.89 -15.61
N CYS A 199 -7.47 -18.24 -16.69
CA CYS A 199 -8.24 -18.14 -17.92
C CYS A 199 -8.40 -19.51 -18.59
N VAL A 200 -7.30 -20.27 -18.70
CA VAL A 200 -7.27 -21.61 -19.31
C VAL A 200 -8.12 -22.61 -18.53
N ASN A 201 -8.04 -22.57 -17.20
CA ASN A 201 -8.72 -23.52 -16.31
C ASN A 201 -10.15 -23.10 -15.95
N ASN A 202 -10.62 -21.94 -16.41
CA ASN A 202 -11.99 -21.49 -16.13
C ASN A 202 -13.01 -22.19 -17.05
N THR A 203 -13.48 -23.34 -16.60
CA THR A 203 -14.53 -24.14 -17.28
C THR A 203 -15.95 -23.76 -16.86
N SER A 204 -16.10 -22.94 -15.80
CA SER A 204 -17.40 -22.54 -15.28
C SER A 204 -18.03 -21.42 -16.11
N TYR A 205 -19.36 -21.46 -16.26
CA TYR A 205 -20.11 -20.36 -16.84
C TYR A 205 -20.22 -19.21 -15.82
N ASN A 206 -19.32 -18.23 -15.92
CA ASN A 206 -19.24 -17.11 -15.00
C ASN A 206 -18.89 -15.79 -15.73
N LYS A 207 -18.98 -14.67 -14.99
CA LYS A 207 -18.73 -13.33 -15.54
C LYS A 207 -17.33 -13.19 -16.17
N PRO A 208 -16.23 -13.66 -15.56
CA PRO A 208 -14.92 -13.65 -16.22
C PRO A 208 -14.89 -14.38 -17.56
N LYS A 209 -15.53 -15.56 -17.66
CA LYS A 209 -15.62 -16.34 -18.91
C LYS A 209 -16.40 -15.57 -19.97
N LEU A 210 -17.54 -14.98 -19.60
CA LEU A 210 -18.34 -14.17 -20.52
C LEU A 210 -17.57 -12.96 -21.06
N LEU A 211 -16.85 -12.24 -20.18
CA LEU A 211 -16.02 -11.10 -20.57
C LEU A 211 -14.88 -11.52 -21.52
N PHE A 212 -14.27 -12.68 -21.26
CA PHE A 212 -13.26 -13.25 -22.14
C PHE A 212 -13.81 -13.55 -23.53
N GLU A 213 -14.96 -14.23 -23.64
CA GLU A 213 -15.55 -14.54 -24.94
C GLU A 213 -15.97 -13.26 -25.69
N GLN A 214 -16.55 -12.28 -25.00
CA GLN A 214 -16.87 -10.97 -25.58
C GLN A 214 -15.63 -10.25 -26.09
N TRP A 215 -14.56 -10.21 -25.29
CA TRP A 215 -13.29 -9.66 -25.70
C TRP A 215 -12.73 -10.40 -26.92
N LYS A 216 -12.81 -11.74 -26.94
CA LYS A 216 -12.30 -12.58 -28.03
C LYS A 216 -13.03 -12.30 -29.35
N HIS A 217 -14.34 -12.13 -29.31
CA HIS A 217 -15.13 -11.75 -30.48
C HIS A 217 -14.70 -10.38 -31.01
N LEU A 218 -14.67 -9.35 -30.16
CA LEU A 218 -14.27 -8.00 -30.55
C LEU A 218 -12.84 -7.96 -31.08
N PHE A 219 -11.92 -8.69 -30.45
CA PHE A 219 -10.53 -8.76 -30.87
C PHE A 219 -10.39 -9.35 -32.28
N ARG A 220 -11.13 -10.41 -32.59
CA ARG A 220 -11.15 -11.02 -33.94
C ARG A 220 -11.68 -10.06 -34.99
N GLU A 221 -12.75 -9.33 -34.69
CA GLU A 221 -13.35 -8.35 -35.60
C GLU A 221 -12.39 -7.20 -35.91
N VAL A 222 -11.68 -6.69 -34.91
CA VAL A 222 -10.79 -5.52 -35.06
C VAL A 222 -9.45 -5.89 -35.68
N CYS A 223 -8.86 -7.01 -35.26
CA CYS A 223 -7.51 -7.38 -35.68
C CYS A 223 -7.49 -8.23 -36.95
N GLY A 224 -8.59 -8.88 -37.33
CA GLY A 224 -8.64 -9.78 -38.49
C GLY A 224 -7.73 -11.01 -38.37
N TYR A 225 -7.15 -11.26 -37.19
CA TYR A 225 -6.27 -12.38 -36.91
C TYR A 225 -7.07 -13.58 -36.40
N ASP A 226 -6.72 -14.78 -36.90
CA ASP A 226 -7.13 -16.02 -36.26
C ASP A 226 -6.06 -16.47 -35.25
N PHE A 227 -6.51 -17.03 -34.12
CA PHE A 227 -5.62 -17.44 -33.04
C PHE A 227 -4.88 -18.76 -33.35
N ASP A 228 -5.10 -19.33 -34.53
CA ASP A 228 -4.55 -20.61 -34.97
C ASP A 228 -3.13 -20.48 -35.57
N THR A 229 -2.65 -19.27 -35.86
CA THR A 229 -1.27 -19.04 -36.32
C THR A 229 -0.31 -18.93 -35.15
N LEU A 230 0.44 -20.00 -34.88
CA LEU A 230 1.58 -20.03 -33.95
C LEU A 230 2.82 -19.37 -34.58
N ASP A 231 2.78 -18.05 -34.76
CA ASP A 231 3.95 -17.29 -35.19
C ASP A 231 5.08 -17.39 -34.14
N LEU A 232 6.34 -17.33 -34.59
CA LEU A 232 7.54 -17.35 -33.73
C LEU A 232 7.44 -16.35 -32.55
N LYS A 233 6.80 -15.19 -32.78
CA LYS A 233 6.55 -14.16 -31.76
C LYS A 233 5.73 -14.66 -30.58
N ILE A 234 4.78 -15.57 -30.80
CA ILE A 234 3.93 -16.14 -29.74
C ILE A 234 4.72 -17.13 -28.88
N GLN A 235 5.63 -17.89 -29.50
CA GLN A 235 6.54 -18.77 -28.76
C GLN A 235 7.51 -17.98 -27.88
N ASP A 236 7.96 -16.83 -28.34
CA ASP A 236 8.80 -15.93 -27.53
C ASP A 236 8.02 -15.36 -26.33
N LEU A 237 6.76 -14.97 -26.52
CA LEU A 237 5.89 -14.53 -25.43
C LEU A 237 5.63 -15.65 -24.39
N LYS A 238 5.41 -16.89 -24.86
CA LYS A 238 5.25 -18.06 -23.99
C LYS A 238 6.43 -18.21 -23.04
N LYS A 239 7.66 -18.15 -23.59
CA LYS A 239 8.90 -18.24 -22.80
C LYS A 239 9.05 -17.06 -21.85
N HIS A 240 8.75 -15.85 -22.34
CA HIS A 240 8.88 -14.61 -21.57
C HIS A 240 8.02 -14.59 -20.30
N TYR A 241 6.82 -15.16 -20.36
CA TYR A 241 5.86 -15.22 -19.26
C TYR A 241 5.86 -16.57 -18.50
N ASN A 242 6.90 -17.40 -18.68
CA ASN A 242 7.07 -18.68 -17.99
C ASN A 242 5.89 -19.68 -18.15
N ILE A 243 5.23 -19.69 -19.31
CA ILE A 243 4.07 -20.56 -19.53
C ILE A 243 4.53 -21.97 -19.93
N GLY A 244 4.35 -22.93 -19.03
CA GLY A 244 4.84 -24.32 -19.17
C GLY A 244 4.00 -25.27 -20.03
N GLU A 245 2.83 -24.88 -20.54
CA GLU A 245 1.94 -25.77 -21.29
C GLU A 245 2.48 -26.11 -22.69
N GLU A 246 2.48 -27.39 -23.12
CA GLU A 246 2.97 -27.80 -24.45
C GLU A 246 2.23 -27.08 -25.59
N LYS A 247 0.88 -27.05 -25.52
CA LYS A 247 0.03 -26.32 -26.45
C LYS A 247 -0.49 -25.05 -25.79
N ILE A 248 -0.06 -23.91 -26.30
CA ILE A 248 -0.51 -22.61 -25.78
C ILE A 248 -1.89 -22.23 -26.31
N LYS A 249 -2.77 -21.76 -25.42
CA LYS A 249 -4.01 -21.08 -25.81
C LYS A 249 -3.71 -19.60 -26.06
N VAL A 250 -3.48 -19.24 -27.31
CA VAL A 250 -3.03 -17.89 -27.72
C VAL A 250 -4.01 -16.81 -27.29
N ASP A 251 -5.31 -17.06 -27.43
CA ASP A 251 -6.39 -16.18 -26.99
C ASP A 251 -6.32 -15.89 -25.48
N CYS A 252 -6.13 -16.92 -24.66
CA CYS A 252 -5.96 -16.77 -23.20
C CYS A 252 -4.69 -15.98 -22.85
N LEU A 253 -3.59 -16.18 -23.57
CA LEU A 253 -2.33 -15.46 -23.34
C LEU A 253 -2.50 -13.96 -23.64
N ILE A 254 -2.96 -13.63 -24.84
CA ILE A 254 -3.14 -12.22 -25.25
C ILE A 254 -4.14 -11.53 -24.31
N PHE A 255 -5.24 -12.22 -23.97
CA PHE A 255 -6.21 -11.70 -23.02
C PHE A 255 -5.59 -11.39 -21.65
N SER A 256 -4.71 -12.25 -21.16
CA SER A 256 -4.07 -12.10 -19.85
C SER A 256 -3.08 -10.93 -19.84
N ILE A 257 -2.30 -10.76 -20.90
CA ILE A 257 -1.40 -9.60 -21.08
C ILE A 257 -2.22 -8.30 -21.16
N HIS A 258 -3.27 -8.26 -21.99
CA HIS A 258 -4.13 -7.09 -22.13
C HIS A 258 -4.84 -6.75 -20.82
N THR A 259 -5.34 -7.76 -20.10
CA THR A 259 -6.02 -7.57 -18.81
C THR A 259 -5.06 -7.00 -17.76
N TYR A 260 -3.81 -7.48 -17.72
CA TYR A 260 -2.78 -6.94 -16.85
C TYR A 260 -2.53 -5.46 -17.12
N PHE A 261 -2.20 -5.08 -18.35
CA PHE A 261 -1.89 -3.68 -18.66
C PHE A 261 -3.11 -2.76 -18.52
N ALA A 262 -4.31 -3.24 -18.88
CA ALA A 262 -5.53 -2.50 -18.65
C ALA A 262 -5.79 -2.24 -17.16
N LEU A 263 -5.45 -3.18 -16.28
CA LEU A 263 -5.54 -3.01 -14.83
C LEU A 263 -4.56 -1.92 -14.34
N ILE A 264 -3.30 -1.97 -14.79
CA ILE A 264 -2.29 -0.96 -14.41
C ILE A 264 -2.71 0.44 -14.88
N ILE A 265 -3.16 0.58 -16.12
CA ILE A 265 -3.65 1.86 -16.65
C ILE A 265 -4.83 2.38 -15.83
N LYS A 266 -5.76 1.51 -15.42
CA LYS A 266 -6.88 1.90 -14.56
C LYS A 266 -6.42 2.39 -13.19
N PHE A 267 -5.45 1.74 -12.56
CA PHE A 267 -4.88 2.20 -11.30
C PHE A 267 -4.20 3.56 -11.44
N LEU A 268 -3.39 3.76 -12.49
CA LEU A 268 -2.77 5.05 -12.78
C LEU A 268 -3.83 6.13 -13.05
N THR A 269 -4.87 5.80 -13.80
CA THR A 269 -5.99 6.72 -14.08
C THR A 269 -6.72 7.11 -12.81
N ILE A 270 -6.99 6.17 -11.90
CA ILE A 270 -7.61 6.46 -10.61
C ILE A 270 -6.73 7.41 -9.79
N GLU A 271 -5.41 7.19 -9.76
CA GLU A 271 -4.50 8.07 -9.05
C GLU A 271 -4.52 9.49 -9.63
N VAL A 272 -4.46 9.62 -10.97
CA VAL A 272 -4.55 10.90 -11.67
C VAL A 272 -5.89 11.59 -11.45
N LEU A 273 -7.01 10.86 -11.54
CA LEU A 273 -8.34 11.42 -11.30
C LEU A 273 -8.51 11.86 -9.84
N THR A 274 -7.97 11.09 -8.90
CA THR A 274 -7.97 11.46 -7.47
C THR A 274 -7.15 12.73 -7.26
N TYR A 275 -6.00 12.85 -7.91
CA TYR A 275 -5.19 14.07 -7.91
C TYR A 275 -5.98 15.28 -8.45
N LEU A 276 -6.61 15.14 -9.62
CA LEU A 276 -7.37 16.22 -10.27
C LEU A 276 -8.66 16.60 -9.52
N SER A 277 -9.39 15.62 -8.98
CA SER A 277 -10.63 15.84 -8.23
C SER A 277 -10.37 16.69 -6.97
N ASN A 278 -9.31 16.36 -6.25
CA ASN A 278 -8.90 17.13 -5.08
C ASN A 278 -8.55 18.57 -5.45
N LYS A 279 -7.89 18.80 -6.60
CA LYS A 279 -7.60 20.15 -7.11
C LYS A 279 -8.85 20.93 -7.56
N LYS A 280 -9.86 20.27 -8.16
CA LYS A 280 -11.12 20.94 -8.54
C LYS A 280 -11.92 21.44 -7.34
N ASN A 281 -11.90 20.73 -6.23
CA ASN A 281 -12.58 21.14 -5.00
C ASN A 281 -11.97 22.42 -4.39
N GLU A 282 -10.72 22.76 -4.70
CA GLU A 282 -10.10 24.06 -4.35
C GLU A 282 -10.69 25.22 -5.16
N GLY A 283 -11.03 25.00 -6.44
CA GLY A 283 -11.57 26.04 -7.32
C GLY A 283 -13.03 26.45 -7.04
N GLN A 284 -13.79 25.63 -6.31
CA GLN A 284 -15.16 25.93 -5.91
C GLN A 284 -15.29 26.41 -4.46
N SER A 285 -14.22 26.32 -3.65
CA SER A 285 -14.20 26.76 -2.26
C SER A 285 -13.50 28.11 -2.04
N SER A 286 -13.34 28.90 -3.11
CA SER A 286 -13.11 30.35 -3.00
C SER A 286 -14.44 31.10 -3.10
N PRO A 287 -15.01 31.57 -1.97
CA PRO A 287 -15.78 32.79 -1.97
C PRO A 287 -15.02 33.91 -1.25
N ASN A 288 -15.13 35.09 -1.87
CA ASN A 288 -14.83 36.43 -1.38
C ASN A 288 -14.80 36.62 0.14
#